data_AF-A0A8C1PV35-F1
#
_entry.id   AF-A0A8C1PV35-F1
#
_cell.length_a   1.000
_cell.length_b   1.000
_cell.length_c   1.000
_cell.angle_alpha   90.00
_cell.angle_beta   90.00
_cell.angle_gamma   90.00
#
_symmetry.space_group_name_H-M   'P 1'
#
loop_
_entity.id
_entity.type
_entity.pdbx_description
1 polymer ?
#
loop_
_entity_poly.entity_id
_entity_poly.type
_entity_poly.pdbx_seq_one_letter_code
_entity_poly.pdbx_strand_id
1 'polypeptide(L)'
;WPLVCAFENEVENVNQDALVSIFNDQILISELLFFVYFCVHRFDYQELLHNSSFCLVPRGRRLGSFRFLEALQAACIPVLLSNGWELPFSEVIDWSKAAIIGDERLLLQVPSITRSVGSDRILALRQQTQFLWDAYFSSVTKIVLTTLEIIHDRIRTHMSRSRLMWNSLPGGLYALPEFSSDLTLFPFYYSTLGKSPSQEFTAVIQAVTPLQSQQQPMFKLIHAVAKSKFCAQILVLWNCEKPPPPRNKWPSITTPFSVIEGKRKTMSGRFFPHYAIKTDAVLSLDEDSVLSTNEVDFAFIVWQSFPDRIVGYPARSHYWDSGKGRWGYTSKWTNEYSMVLTGAAFYHRYYHHLYTYYLPASLLSMVDQLANCEDILMNFLISAVTKLPPVKVTQKKQYKETMMQQGSKASRWADPDHFAQRQSCMNSFTRWFGFMPLLHSQLRLDPVLFKDQVSILRKKYRDIERL
;
A
#
# COMPACT_ATOMS: atom_id res chain seq x y z
N TRP A 1 -19.25 30.62 -10.68
CA TRP A 1 -18.16 31.18 -11.50
C TRP A 1 -17.28 30.07 -12.09
N PRO A 2 -16.62 29.15 -11.35
CA PRO A 2 -15.95 27.99 -11.98
C PRO A 2 -16.92 26.88 -12.45
N LEU A 3 -18.06 26.74 -11.74
CA LEU A 3 -19.06 25.68 -11.96
C LEU A 3 -19.71 25.69 -13.36
N VAL A 4 -19.66 26.83 -14.07
CA VAL A 4 -20.26 27.03 -15.40
C VAL A 4 -19.21 26.84 -16.50
N CYS A 5 -17.91 27.05 -16.21
CA CYS A 5 -16.87 26.98 -17.25
C CYS A 5 -16.38 25.55 -17.51
N ALA A 6 -16.58 24.61 -16.58
CA ALA A 6 -16.36 23.17 -16.81
C ALA A 6 -17.50 22.50 -17.62
N PHE A 7 -18.40 23.27 -18.23
CA PHE A 7 -19.65 22.75 -18.81
C PHE A 7 -19.51 22.34 -20.29
N GLU A 8 -18.71 23.03 -21.11
CA GLU A 8 -19.00 23.10 -22.56
C GLU A 8 -17.81 23.13 -23.55
N ASN A 9 -16.67 22.49 -23.26
CA ASN A 9 -15.61 22.35 -24.28
C ASN A 9 -15.86 21.26 -25.37
N GLU A 10 -17.02 20.59 -25.40
CA GLU A 10 -17.41 19.67 -26.50
C GLU A 10 -18.82 19.95 -27.05
N VAL A 11 -19.29 21.19 -26.93
CA VAL A 11 -20.57 21.65 -27.49
C VAL A 11 -20.35 22.44 -28.79
N GLU A 12 -19.62 21.87 -29.75
CA GLU A 12 -19.73 22.32 -31.15
C GLU A 12 -21.04 21.83 -31.80
N ASN A 13 -21.85 21.01 -31.12
CA ASN A 13 -23.06 20.38 -31.68
C ASN A 13 -24.30 20.37 -30.75
N VAL A 14 -24.43 21.29 -29.80
CA VAL A 14 -25.74 21.48 -29.14
C VAL A 14 -26.61 22.34 -30.04
N ASN A 15 -27.57 21.67 -30.67
CA ASN A 15 -28.66 22.28 -31.39
C ASN A 15 -29.31 23.37 -30.50
N GLN A 16 -29.44 24.59 -31.01
CA GLN A 16 -30.04 25.74 -30.30
C GLN A 16 -31.40 25.40 -29.66
N ASP A 17 -32.15 24.46 -30.26
CA ASP A 17 -33.44 23.98 -29.75
C ASP A 17 -33.38 23.31 -28.37
N ALA A 18 -32.24 22.70 -27.99
CA ALA A 18 -32.09 22.01 -26.71
C ALA A 18 -31.88 22.99 -25.53
N LEU A 19 -31.26 24.14 -25.78
CA LEU A 19 -31.08 25.20 -24.77
C LEU A 19 -32.36 26.02 -24.58
N VAL A 20 -33.11 26.25 -25.66
CA VAL A 20 -34.43 26.89 -25.64
C VAL A 20 -35.48 26.06 -24.88
N SER A 21 -35.36 24.72 -24.91
CA SER A 21 -36.23 23.81 -24.16
C SER A 21 -35.97 23.82 -22.64
N ILE A 22 -34.75 24.11 -22.21
CA ILE A 22 -34.34 24.08 -20.78
C ILE A 22 -34.46 25.46 -20.12
N PHE A 23 -34.29 26.55 -20.88
CA PHE A 23 -34.37 27.92 -20.38
C PHE A 23 -35.37 28.72 -21.22
N ASN A 24 -36.54 29.03 -20.65
CA ASN A 24 -37.59 29.82 -21.30
C ASN A 24 -37.29 31.34 -21.36
N ASP A 25 -36.13 31.78 -20.87
CA ASP A 25 -35.72 33.20 -20.85
C ASP A 25 -34.57 33.48 -21.83
N GLN A 26 -34.87 34.20 -22.92
CA GLN A 26 -33.90 34.61 -23.95
C GLN A 26 -32.72 35.44 -23.40
N ILE A 27 -32.92 36.16 -22.29
CA ILE A 27 -31.88 36.98 -21.66
C ILE A 27 -30.81 36.10 -21.01
N LEU A 28 -31.20 35.04 -20.29
CA LEU A 28 -30.28 34.12 -19.62
C LEU A 28 -29.44 33.33 -20.63
N ILE A 29 -30.04 32.95 -21.77
CA ILE A 29 -29.37 32.27 -22.88
C ILE A 29 -28.24 33.15 -23.47
N SER A 30 -28.48 34.46 -23.60
CA SER A 30 -27.49 35.39 -24.16
C SER A 30 -26.28 35.59 -23.23
N GLU A 31 -26.49 35.66 -21.91
CA GLU A 31 -25.42 35.76 -20.91
C GLU A 31 -24.63 34.45 -20.78
N LEU A 32 -25.33 33.30 -20.82
CA LEU A 32 -24.69 31.97 -20.86
C LEU A 32 -23.84 31.78 -22.11
N LEU A 33 -24.35 32.09 -23.31
CA LEU A 33 -23.58 31.99 -24.56
C LEU A 33 -22.35 32.91 -24.57
N PHE A 34 -22.46 34.12 -24.03
CA PHE A 34 -21.33 35.03 -23.90
C PHE A 34 -20.27 34.48 -22.92
N PHE A 35 -20.72 33.87 -21.81
CA PHE A 35 -19.85 33.22 -20.83
C PHE A 35 -19.13 31.99 -21.40
N VAL A 36 -19.84 31.21 -22.22
CA VAL A 36 -19.33 30.01 -22.90
C VAL A 36 -18.25 30.39 -23.91
N TYR A 37 -18.52 31.38 -24.77
CA TYR A 37 -17.53 31.86 -25.73
C TYR A 37 -16.26 32.40 -25.04
N PHE A 38 -16.41 33.06 -23.89
CA PHE A 38 -15.29 33.58 -23.12
C PHE A 38 -14.49 32.48 -22.40
N CYS A 39 -15.13 31.45 -21.86
CA CYS A 39 -14.45 30.38 -21.15
C CYS A 39 -13.74 29.39 -22.07
N VAL A 40 -14.33 29.04 -23.23
CA VAL A 40 -13.72 28.15 -24.24
C VAL A 40 -12.44 28.75 -24.83
N HIS A 41 -12.36 30.09 -24.95
CA HIS A 41 -11.22 30.77 -25.57
C HIS A 41 -10.13 31.24 -24.59
N ARG A 42 -10.35 31.25 -23.27
CA ARG A 42 -9.39 31.76 -22.28
C ARG A 42 -8.85 30.75 -21.27
N PHE A 43 -9.52 29.63 -21.05
CA PHE A 43 -9.17 28.72 -19.97
C PHE A 43 -9.06 27.28 -20.48
N ASP A 44 -8.03 26.57 -20.01
CA ASP A 44 -7.90 25.13 -20.22
C ASP A 44 -8.94 24.39 -19.38
N TYR A 45 -9.72 23.51 -20.03
CA TYR A 45 -10.74 22.69 -19.37
C TYR A 45 -10.16 21.85 -18.24
N GLN A 46 -8.95 21.28 -18.44
CA GLN A 46 -8.31 20.46 -17.40
C GLN A 46 -7.95 21.30 -16.18
N GLU A 47 -7.41 22.50 -16.40
CA GLU A 47 -7.09 23.44 -15.33
C GLU A 47 -8.34 23.86 -14.55
N LEU A 48 -9.42 24.18 -15.25
CA LEU A 48 -10.70 24.52 -14.61
C LEU A 48 -11.27 23.38 -13.77
N LEU A 49 -11.17 22.15 -14.27
CA LEU A 49 -11.67 20.97 -13.58
C LEU A 49 -10.89 20.70 -12.29
N HIS A 50 -9.55 20.79 -12.34
CA HIS A 50 -8.69 20.62 -11.16
C HIS A 50 -8.84 21.75 -10.13
N ASN A 51 -9.08 22.97 -10.58
CA ASN A 51 -9.29 24.14 -9.70
C ASN A 51 -10.71 24.20 -9.11
N SER A 52 -11.64 23.38 -9.60
CA SER A 52 -13.01 23.37 -9.15
C SER A 52 -13.23 22.48 -7.93
N SER A 53 -14.01 22.97 -6.96
CA SER A 53 -14.44 22.17 -5.80
C SER A 53 -15.59 21.22 -6.13
N PHE A 54 -16.52 21.70 -6.97
CA PHE A 54 -17.75 21.01 -7.36
C PHE A 54 -17.88 21.02 -8.89
N CYS A 55 -18.29 19.88 -9.45
CA CYS A 55 -18.46 19.71 -10.89
C CYS A 55 -19.88 19.26 -11.17
N LEU A 56 -20.59 20.02 -12.00
CA LEU A 56 -21.98 19.72 -12.33
C LEU A 56 -22.03 18.54 -13.31
N VAL A 57 -22.80 17.51 -12.98
CA VAL A 57 -22.98 16.30 -13.79
C VAL A 57 -24.49 16.14 -14.06
N PRO A 58 -25.03 16.88 -15.04
CA PRO A 58 -26.43 16.74 -15.43
C PRO A 58 -26.65 15.46 -16.24
N ARG A 59 -27.91 15.04 -16.33
CA ARG A 59 -28.34 13.93 -17.18
C ARG A 59 -27.97 14.20 -18.64
N GLY A 60 -27.21 13.29 -19.24
CA GLY A 60 -26.92 13.30 -20.67
C GLY A 60 -27.97 12.53 -21.49
N ARG A 61 -27.84 12.57 -22.83
CA ARG A 61 -28.66 11.73 -23.75
C ARG A 61 -28.36 10.23 -23.63
N ARG A 62 -27.21 9.86 -23.09
CA ARG A 62 -26.77 8.46 -22.91
C ARG A 62 -26.96 8.02 -21.45
N LEU A 63 -26.98 6.71 -21.23
CA LEU A 63 -27.13 6.11 -19.90
C LEU A 63 -25.94 6.38 -18.95
N GLY A 64 -24.81 6.83 -19.49
CA GLY A 64 -23.64 7.26 -18.71
C GLY A 64 -23.19 8.66 -19.11
N SER A 65 -22.45 9.31 -18.20
CA SER A 65 -21.86 10.63 -18.42
C SER A 65 -20.34 10.54 -18.25
N PHE A 66 -19.57 10.84 -19.29
CA PHE A 66 -18.10 10.89 -19.20
C PHE A 66 -17.64 11.95 -18.20
N ARG A 67 -18.39 13.06 -18.08
CA ARG A 67 -18.18 14.12 -17.08
C ARG A 67 -18.15 13.60 -15.65
N PHE A 68 -18.89 12.52 -15.37
CA PHE A 68 -18.85 11.90 -14.05
C PHE A 68 -17.45 11.34 -13.75
N LEU A 69 -16.88 10.58 -14.69
CA LEU A 69 -15.54 10.00 -14.52
C LEU A 69 -14.46 11.08 -14.50
N GLU A 70 -14.58 12.12 -15.32
CA GLU A 70 -13.67 13.28 -15.30
C GLU A 70 -13.70 14.01 -13.95
N ALA A 71 -14.90 14.23 -13.39
CA ALA A 71 -15.05 14.82 -12.07
C ALA A 71 -14.36 13.95 -10.99
N LEU A 72 -14.54 12.62 -11.05
CA LEU A 72 -13.85 11.71 -10.15
C LEU A 72 -12.32 11.79 -10.28
N GLN A 73 -11.81 11.79 -11.51
CA GLN A 73 -10.38 11.88 -11.82
C GLN A 73 -9.73 13.16 -11.28
N ALA A 74 -10.45 14.28 -11.34
CA ALA A 74 -9.95 15.57 -10.88
C ALA A 74 -10.15 15.83 -9.38
N ALA A 75 -10.64 14.84 -8.62
CA ALA A 75 -11.11 15.02 -7.24
C ALA A 75 -12.14 16.14 -7.10
N CYS A 76 -12.91 16.42 -8.15
CA CYS A 76 -13.95 17.42 -8.15
C CYS A 76 -15.28 16.78 -7.73
N ILE A 77 -15.95 17.31 -6.71
CA ILE A 77 -17.14 16.68 -6.14
C ILE A 77 -18.26 16.69 -7.20
N PRO A 78 -18.72 15.53 -7.70
CA PRO A 78 -19.81 15.49 -8.66
C PRO A 78 -21.12 15.93 -8.00
N VAL A 79 -21.73 16.97 -8.57
CA VAL A 79 -23.08 17.44 -8.26
C VAL A 79 -24.01 16.86 -9.32
N LEU A 80 -24.68 15.78 -8.98
CA LEU A 80 -25.51 15.00 -9.88
C LEU A 80 -26.90 15.63 -10.01
N LEU A 81 -27.31 15.93 -11.23
CA LEU A 81 -28.68 16.33 -11.56
C LEU A 81 -29.24 15.34 -12.58
N SER A 82 -29.57 14.15 -12.09
CA SER A 82 -30.07 13.06 -12.91
C SER A 82 -30.98 12.17 -12.07
N ASN A 83 -32.28 12.47 -12.08
CA ASN A 83 -33.27 11.77 -11.27
C ASN A 83 -33.38 10.32 -11.76
N GLY A 84 -33.28 9.35 -10.84
CA GLY A 84 -33.36 7.92 -11.14
C GLY A 84 -32.13 7.34 -11.86
N TRP A 85 -30.99 8.01 -11.85
CA TRP A 85 -29.74 7.44 -12.37
C TRP A 85 -29.13 6.47 -11.36
N GLU A 86 -29.03 5.20 -11.75
CA GLU A 86 -28.25 4.19 -11.03
C GLU A 86 -26.76 4.40 -11.30
N LEU A 87 -26.02 4.83 -10.29
CA LEU A 87 -24.59 5.10 -10.41
C LEU A 87 -23.78 3.79 -10.53
N PRO A 88 -22.59 3.82 -11.16
CA PRO A 88 -21.74 2.64 -11.25
C PRO A 88 -21.46 2.02 -9.88
N PHE A 89 -21.63 0.70 -9.78
CA PHE A 89 -21.38 -0.09 -8.55
C PHE A 89 -22.11 0.41 -7.30
N SER A 90 -23.25 1.08 -7.46
CA SER A 90 -24.12 1.61 -6.39
C SER A 90 -24.52 0.60 -5.30
N GLU A 91 -24.52 -0.70 -5.62
CA GLU A 91 -24.81 -1.75 -4.64
C GLU A 91 -23.72 -1.88 -3.57
N VAL A 92 -22.46 -1.59 -3.92
CA VAL A 92 -21.31 -1.70 -3.02
C VAL A 92 -20.71 -0.33 -2.66
N ILE A 93 -20.78 0.65 -3.56
CA ILE A 93 -20.25 2.01 -3.35
C ILE A 93 -21.31 2.90 -2.69
N ASP A 94 -20.91 3.56 -1.62
CA ASP A 94 -21.70 4.54 -0.91
C ASP A 94 -21.51 5.95 -1.51
N TRP A 95 -22.23 6.23 -2.60
CA TRP A 95 -22.12 7.51 -3.30
C TRP A 95 -22.50 8.74 -2.45
N SER A 96 -23.24 8.54 -1.36
CA SER A 96 -23.51 9.61 -0.38
C SER A 96 -22.24 10.20 0.26
N LYS A 97 -21.11 9.48 0.20
CA LYS A 97 -19.81 9.92 0.72
C LYS A 97 -18.91 10.55 -0.33
N ALA A 98 -19.29 10.55 -1.60
CA ALA A 98 -18.44 11.03 -2.70
C ALA A 98 -19.15 11.99 -3.66
N ALA A 99 -20.48 12.10 -3.61
CA ALA A 99 -21.27 12.91 -4.52
C ALA A 99 -22.37 13.71 -3.78
N ILE A 100 -22.80 14.81 -4.40
CA ILE A 100 -24.00 15.55 -4.01
C ILE A 100 -25.08 15.22 -5.03
N ILE A 101 -26.17 14.60 -4.59
CA ILE A 101 -27.29 14.23 -5.46
C ILE A 101 -28.36 15.32 -5.31
N GLY A 102 -28.63 16.05 -6.39
CA GLY A 102 -29.65 17.08 -6.46
C GLY A 102 -30.83 16.65 -7.33
N ASP A 103 -32.02 17.14 -6.99
CA ASP A 103 -33.20 16.99 -7.83
C ASP A 103 -33.08 17.92 -9.04
N GLU A 104 -33.35 17.39 -10.25
CA GLU A 104 -33.34 18.17 -11.49
C GLU A 104 -34.22 19.43 -11.42
N ARG A 105 -35.31 19.38 -10.66
CA ARG A 105 -36.24 20.52 -10.45
C ARG A 105 -35.63 21.65 -9.64
N LEU A 106 -34.55 21.39 -8.91
CA LEU A 106 -33.87 22.33 -8.02
C LEU A 106 -32.57 22.89 -8.62
N LEU A 107 -32.41 22.84 -9.95
CA LEU A 107 -31.24 23.35 -10.67
C LEU A 107 -30.81 24.76 -10.20
N LEU A 108 -31.76 25.69 -10.05
CA LEU A 108 -31.48 27.06 -9.61
C LEU A 108 -31.01 27.16 -8.15
N GLN A 109 -31.27 26.15 -7.33
CA GLN A 109 -30.85 26.11 -5.92
C GLN A 109 -29.47 25.49 -5.73
N VAL A 110 -28.91 24.81 -6.74
CA VAL A 110 -27.58 24.16 -6.67
C VAL A 110 -26.46 25.10 -6.19
N PRO A 111 -26.37 26.38 -6.64
CA PRO A 111 -25.37 27.30 -6.10
C PRO A 111 -25.54 27.57 -4.61
N SER A 112 -26.78 27.57 -4.09
CA SER A 112 -27.04 27.72 -2.65
C SER A 112 -26.63 26.47 -1.89
N ILE A 113 -26.96 25.28 -2.41
CA ILE A 113 -26.61 23.98 -1.81
C ILE A 113 -25.09 23.81 -1.73
N THR A 114 -24.37 24.09 -2.83
CA THR A 114 -22.90 23.95 -2.85
C THR A 114 -22.20 24.94 -1.92
N ARG A 115 -22.73 26.16 -1.77
CA ARG A 115 -22.22 27.16 -0.82
C ARG A 115 -22.50 26.83 0.64
N SER A 116 -23.52 26.02 0.94
CA SER A 116 -23.83 25.61 2.31
C SER A 116 -23.00 24.42 2.80
N VAL A 117 -22.27 23.74 1.92
CA VAL A 117 -21.40 22.63 2.31
C VAL A 117 -20.15 23.18 3.02
N GLY A 118 -19.97 22.79 4.28
CA GLY A 118 -18.80 23.18 5.07
C GLY A 118 -17.49 22.59 4.53
N SER A 119 -16.37 23.27 4.79
CA SER A 119 -15.04 22.90 4.29
C SER A 119 -14.60 21.47 4.66
N ASP A 120 -14.90 21.00 5.88
CA ASP A 120 -14.57 19.65 6.33
C ASP A 120 -15.29 18.58 5.49
N ARG A 121 -16.57 18.85 5.16
CA ARG A 121 -17.36 17.97 4.31
C ARG A 121 -16.86 17.98 2.86
N ILE A 122 -16.47 19.16 2.35
CA ILE A 122 -15.84 19.27 1.03
C ILE A 122 -14.58 18.41 0.97
N LEU A 123 -13.69 18.52 1.97
CA LEU A 123 -12.46 17.74 2.02
C LEU A 123 -12.75 16.23 2.07
N ALA A 124 -13.69 15.80 2.92
CA ALA A 124 -14.08 14.40 3.02
C ALA A 124 -14.66 13.84 1.71
N LEU A 125 -15.54 14.61 1.04
CA LEU A 125 -16.10 14.24 -0.26
C LEU A 125 -14.99 14.11 -1.31
N ARG A 126 -14.09 15.10 -1.42
CA ARG A 126 -12.96 15.07 -2.37
C ARG A 126 -12.03 13.88 -2.13
N GLN A 127 -11.71 13.59 -0.87
CA GLN A 127 -10.89 12.42 -0.50
C GLN A 127 -11.56 11.11 -0.91
N GLN A 128 -12.87 10.97 -0.66
CA GLN A 128 -13.62 9.79 -1.08
C GLN A 128 -13.69 9.68 -2.60
N THR A 129 -13.94 10.79 -3.30
CA THR A 129 -13.93 10.88 -4.77
C THR A 129 -12.62 10.34 -5.34
N GLN A 130 -11.49 10.85 -4.85
CA GLN A 130 -10.17 10.43 -5.30
C GLN A 130 -9.90 8.96 -4.98
N PHE A 131 -10.28 8.50 -3.78
CA PHE A 131 -10.18 7.09 -3.40
C PHE A 131 -10.95 6.19 -4.37
N LEU A 132 -12.21 6.51 -4.67
CA LEU A 132 -13.04 5.69 -5.57
C LEU A 132 -12.48 5.68 -7.00
N TRP A 133 -11.99 6.82 -7.49
CA TRP A 133 -11.30 6.91 -8.77
C TRP A 133 -10.09 5.97 -8.79
N ASP A 134 -9.17 6.14 -7.84
CA ASP A 134 -7.94 5.38 -7.78
C ASP A 134 -8.17 3.89 -7.51
N ALA A 135 -9.21 3.51 -6.77
CA ALA A 135 -9.50 2.12 -6.45
C ALA A 135 -10.18 1.39 -7.62
N TYR A 136 -11.13 2.03 -8.31
CA TYR A 136 -12.09 1.32 -9.17
C TYR A 136 -12.21 1.85 -10.60
N PHE A 137 -11.96 3.14 -10.84
CA PHE A 137 -12.29 3.79 -12.11
C PHE A 137 -11.07 4.26 -12.93
N SER A 138 -9.86 4.26 -12.35
CA SER A 138 -8.67 4.82 -13.00
C SER A 138 -8.19 4.08 -14.26
N SER A 139 -8.76 2.92 -14.58
CA SER A 139 -8.50 2.19 -15.81
C SER A 139 -9.63 1.22 -16.14
N VAL A 140 -9.76 0.84 -17.42
CA VAL A 140 -10.70 -0.20 -17.86
C VAL A 140 -10.46 -1.51 -17.10
N THR A 141 -9.19 -1.87 -16.86
CA THR A 141 -8.83 -3.06 -16.08
C THR A 141 -9.42 -3.02 -14.68
N LYS A 142 -9.35 -1.89 -13.96
CA LYS A 142 -9.94 -1.78 -12.61
C LYS A 142 -11.45 -1.88 -12.65
N ILE A 143 -12.11 -1.27 -13.65
CA ILE A 143 -13.56 -1.36 -13.81
C ILE A 143 -13.99 -2.81 -14.04
N VAL A 144 -13.29 -3.54 -14.92
CA VAL A 144 -13.55 -4.95 -15.20
C VAL A 144 -13.32 -5.81 -13.96
N LEU A 145 -12.18 -5.66 -13.28
CA LEU A 145 -11.88 -6.42 -12.06
C LEU A 145 -12.90 -6.14 -10.94
N THR A 146 -13.29 -4.88 -10.75
CA THR A 146 -14.32 -4.49 -9.78
C THR A 146 -15.65 -5.16 -10.10
N THR A 147 -16.06 -5.17 -11.37
CA THR A 147 -17.28 -5.84 -11.83
C THR A 147 -17.22 -7.34 -11.55
N LEU A 148 -16.10 -8.00 -11.85
CA LEU A 148 -15.91 -9.43 -11.61
C LEU A 148 -15.95 -9.77 -10.12
N GLU A 149 -15.31 -8.97 -9.27
CA GLU A 149 -15.34 -9.17 -7.82
C GLU A 149 -16.73 -8.93 -7.21
N ILE A 150 -17.48 -7.97 -7.72
CA ILE A 150 -18.88 -7.77 -7.33
C ILE A 150 -19.74 -8.97 -7.73
N ILE A 151 -19.56 -9.51 -8.94
CA ILE A 151 -20.25 -10.73 -9.38
C ILE A 151 -19.84 -11.92 -8.50
N HIS A 152 -18.56 -12.01 -8.15
CA HIS A 152 -18.05 -13.05 -7.27
C HIS A 152 -18.68 -12.96 -5.87
N ASP A 153 -18.79 -11.76 -5.29
CA ASP A 153 -19.46 -11.51 -4.01
C ASP A 153 -20.96 -11.91 -4.07
N ARG A 154 -21.64 -11.71 -5.20
CA ARG A 154 -23.04 -12.16 -5.41
C ARG A 154 -23.16 -13.69 -5.45
N ILE A 155 -22.21 -14.38 -6.08
CA ILE A 155 -22.21 -15.84 -6.17
C ILE A 155 -21.83 -16.47 -4.83
N ARG A 156 -20.84 -15.91 -4.13
CA ARG A 156 -20.33 -16.39 -2.84
C ARG A 156 -20.72 -15.44 -1.71
N THR A 157 -22.01 -15.34 -1.44
CA THR A 157 -22.56 -14.42 -0.43
C THR A 157 -21.92 -14.56 0.96
N HIS A 158 -21.61 -15.79 1.39
CA HIS A 158 -20.94 -16.09 2.67
C HIS A 158 -19.49 -15.56 2.78
N MET A 159 -18.86 -15.22 1.65
CA MET A 159 -17.53 -14.61 1.56
C MET A 159 -17.59 -13.24 0.87
N SER A 160 -18.75 -12.59 0.83
CA SER A 160 -18.87 -11.29 0.19
C SER A 160 -18.13 -10.21 0.99
N ARG A 161 -17.53 -9.26 0.28
CA ARG A 161 -16.90 -8.11 0.93
C ARG A 161 -17.95 -7.21 1.53
N SER A 162 -17.66 -6.68 2.72
CA SER A 162 -18.55 -5.72 3.37
C SER A 162 -18.55 -4.37 2.65
N ARG A 163 -19.61 -3.57 2.87
CA ARG A 163 -19.64 -2.17 2.39
C ARG A 163 -18.47 -1.34 2.92
N LEU A 164 -17.93 -1.66 4.11
CA LEU A 164 -16.73 -0.99 4.62
C LEU A 164 -15.51 -1.27 3.74
N MET A 165 -15.34 -2.51 3.28
CA MET A 165 -14.23 -2.91 2.40
C MET A 165 -14.27 -2.21 1.05
N TRP A 166 -15.46 -2.00 0.49
CA TRP A 166 -15.64 -1.28 -0.77
C TRP A 166 -15.49 0.24 -0.65
N ASN A 167 -15.63 0.81 0.55
CA ASN A 167 -15.69 2.26 0.74
C ASN A 167 -14.56 2.85 1.60
N SER A 168 -13.58 2.03 1.99
CA SER A 168 -12.43 2.47 2.80
C SER A 168 -11.15 1.97 2.16
N LEU A 169 -10.05 2.71 2.33
CA LEU A 169 -8.72 2.26 1.93
C LEU A 169 -8.42 0.88 2.56
N PRO A 170 -7.83 -0.06 1.81
CA PRO A 170 -7.28 0.07 0.45
C PRO A 170 -8.29 -0.15 -0.69
N GLY A 171 -9.56 -0.45 -0.36
CA GLY A 171 -10.61 -0.83 -1.29
C GLY A 171 -10.74 -2.34 -1.48
N GLY A 172 -11.93 -2.78 -1.88
CA GLY A 172 -12.30 -4.19 -2.09
C GLY A 172 -11.35 -5.02 -2.95
N LEU A 173 -10.67 -4.42 -3.94
CA LEU A 173 -9.70 -5.16 -4.78
C LEU A 173 -8.45 -5.62 -4.00
N TYR A 174 -8.11 -4.96 -2.90
CA TYR A 174 -6.98 -5.31 -2.03
C TYR A 174 -7.41 -5.93 -0.71
N ALA A 175 -8.71 -5.96 -0.40
CA ALA A 175 -9.27 -6.63 0.77
C ALA A 175 -9.88 -7.96 0.32
N LEU A 176 -9.07 -9.02 0.31
CA LEU A 176 -9.45 -10.35 -0.16
C LEU A 176 -10.28 -11.07 0.92
N PRO A 177 -11.55 -11.39 0.66
CA PRO A 177 -12.42 -12.04 1.65
C PRO A 177 -12.02 -13.50 1.94
N GLU A 178 -11.20 -14.11 1.08
CA GLU A 178 -10.62 -15.44 1.28
C GLU A 178 -9.67 -15.50 2.48
N PHE A 179 -9.12 -14.36 2.89
CA PHE A 179 -8.27 -14.29 4.07
C PHE A 179 -9.09 -14.43 5.36
N SER A 180 -10.15 -13.62 5.49
CA SER A 180 -11.09 -13.68 6.60
C SER A 180 -12.32 -12.80 6.34
N SER A 181 -13.46 -13.20 6.90
CA SER A 181 -14.65 -12.36 7.01
C SER A 181 -14.59 -11.37 8.18
N ASP A 182 -13.67 -11.58 9.13
CA ASP A 182 -13.46 -10.69 10.27
C ASP A 182 -12.56 -9.51 9.89
N LEU A 183 -13.16 -8.32 9.86
CA LEU A 183 -12.47 -7.06 9.54
C LEU A 183 -11.36 -6.72 10.53
N THR A 184 -11.44 -7.22 11.77
CA THR A 184 -10.42 -6.97 12.79
C THR A 184 -9.10 -7.68 12.48
N LEU A 185 -9.06 -8.62 11.53
CA LEU A 185 -7.83 -9.30 11.11
C LEU A 185 -7.09 -8.58 9.98
N PHE A 186 -7.61 -7.47 9.46
CA PHE A 186 -6.95 -6.70 8.42
C PHE A 186 -6.23 -5.48 9.01
N PRO A 187 -4.97 -5.21 8.61
CA PRO A 187 -4.14 -4.22 9.27
C PRO A 187 -4.68 -2.78 9.14
N PHE A 188 -5.39 -2.49 8.06
CA PHE A 188 -5.90 -1.16 7.74
C PHE A 188 -7.23 -0.81 8.41
N TYR A 189 -7.91 -1.75 9.06
CA TYR A 189 -9.17 -1.48 9.77
C TYR A 189 -9.02 -1.28 11.28
N TYR A 190 -7.84 -1.52 11.85
CA TYR A 190 -7.60 -1.37 13.29
C TYR A 190 -8.02 0.00 13.83
N SER A 191 -7.59 1.09 13.20
CA SER A 191 -7.91 2.45 13.65
C SER A 191 -9.41 2.74 13.59
N THR A 192 -10.07 2.39 12.49
CA THR A 192 -11.51 2.64 12.29
C THR A 192 -12.37 1.82 13.25
N LEU A 193 -11.91 0.63 13.64
CA LEU A 193 -12.62 -0.26 14.56
C LEU A 193 -12.22 -0.07 16.03
N GLY A 194 -11.28 0.85 16.33
CA GLY A 194 -10.75 1.02 17.69
C GLY A 194 -10.07 -0.24 18.24
N LYS A 195 -9.47 -1.04 17.37
CA LYS A 195 -8.76 -2.28 17.71
C LYS A 195 -7.25 -2.09 17.58
N SER A 196 -6.50 -2.97 18.24
CA SER A 196 -5.04 -3.04 18.18
C SER A 196 -4.60 -4.44 17.72
N PRO A 197 -3.44 -4.57 17.06
CA PRO A 197 -2.89 -5.87 16.68
C PRO A 197 -2.53 -6.73 17.90
N SER A 198 -2.29 -8.03 17.66
CA SER A 198 -1.79 -8.95 18.68
C SER A 198 -0.55 -8.43 19.43
N GLN A 199 -0.45 -8.77 20.72
CA GLN A 199 0.68 -8.38 21.58
C GLN A 199 1.93 -9.26 21.39
N GLU A 200 1.86 -10.23 20.48
CA GLU A 200 2.95 -11.14 20.17
C GLU A 200 3.20 -11.20 18.66
N PHE A 201 4.37 -11.69 18.28
CA PHE A 201 4.78 -11.89 16.89
C PHE A 201 5.30 -13.31 16.64
N THR A 202 5.26 -13.72 15.37
CA THR A 202 5.93 -14.92 14.86
C THR A 202 7.18 -14.51 14.12
N ALA A 203 8.33 -15.06 14.50
CA ALA A 203 9.56 -14.88 13.73
C ALA A 203 9.66 -15.92 12.62
N VAL A 204 9.99 -15.46 11.41
CA VAL A 204 10.19 -16.30 10.22
C VAL A 204 11.62 -16.10 9.74
N ILE A 205 12.46 -17.11 9.94
CA ILE A 205 13.87 -17.10 9.54
C ILE A 205 14.03 -17.93 8.28
N GLN A 206 14.51 -17.31 7.21
CA GLN A 206 14.82 -18.02 5.97
C GLN A 206 16.24 -18.57 6.02
N ALA A 207 16.36 -19.90 6.03
CA ALA A 207 17.63 -20.61 6.01
C ALA A 207 17.93 -21.13 4.60
N VAL A 208 19.04 -20.71 4.00
CA VAL A 208 19.47 -21.12 2.65
C VAL A 208 20.83 -21.80 2.66
N THR A 209 21.62 -21.66 3.73
CA THR A 209 22.89 -22.36 3.88
C THR A 209 22.78 -23.54 4.85
N PRO A 210 23.62 -24.58 4.66
CA PRO A 210 23.61 -25.71 5.56
C PRO A 210 24.20 -25.33 6.92
N LEU A 211 23.65 -25.93 7.97
CA LEU A 211 24.12 -25.77 9.34
C LEU A 211 25.45 -26.51 9.55
N GLN A 212 26.54 -25.77 9.69
CA GLN A 212 27.91 -26.32 9.80
C GLN A 212 28.47 -26.21 11.21
N SER A 213 28.10 -25.17 11.97
CA SER A 213 28.64 -24.90 13.31
C SER A 213 27.61 -24.19 14.19
N GLN A 214 27.61 -24.51 15.49
CA GLN A 214 26.81 -23.82 16.51
C GLN A 214 27.17 -22.32 16.65
N GLN A 215 28.32 -21.90 16.13
CA GLN A 215 28.74 -20.50 16.14
C GLN A 215 28.19 -19.68 14.95
N GLN A 216 27.42 -20.30 14.04
CA GLN A 216 26.83 -19.58 12.91
C GLN A 216 25.85 -18.48 13.38
N PRO A 217 25.75 -17.35 12.64
CA PRO A 217 24.91 -16.21 13.00
C PRO A 217 23.46 -16.59 13.32
N MET A 218 22.88 -17.52 12.56
CA MET A 218 21.50 -17.96 12.75
C MET A 218 21.23 -18.49 14.16
N PHE A 219 22.14 -19.23 14.80
CA PHE A 219 21.94 -19.69 16.17
C PHE A 219 21.88 -18.52 17.15
N LYS A 220 22.76 -17.53 17.01
CA LYS A 220 22.75 -16.34 17.86
C LYS A 220 21.46 -15.54 17.66
N LEU A 221 21.01 -15.43 16.42
CA LEU A 221 19.75 -14.79 16.06
C LEU A 221 18.55 -15.49 16.71
N ILE A 222 18.46 -16.82 16.61
CA ILE A 222 17.39 -17.61 17.24
C ILE A 222 17.35 -17.35 18.75
N HIS A 223 18.50 -17.36 19.43
CA HIS A 223 18.54 -17.05 20.87
C HIS A 223 18.14 -15.61 21.18
N ALA A 224 18.54 -14.63 20.36
CA ALA A 224 18.19 -13.24 20.56
C ALA A 224 16.69 -13.01 20.41
N VAL A 225 16.06 -13.63 19.41
CA VAL A 225 14.62 -13.57 19.16
C VAL A 225 13.84 -14.31 20.24
N ALA A 226 14.27 -15.53 20.62
CA ALA A 226 13.61 -16.33 21.65
C ALA A 226 13.59 -15.66 23.04
N LYS A 227 14.58 -14.78 23.32
CA LYS A 227 14.62 -13.99 24.56
C LYS A 227 13.62 -12.83 24.57
N SER A 228 13.04 -12.46 23.43
CA SER A 228 12.01 -11.42 23.37
C SER A 228 10.77 -11.89 24.11
N LYS A 229 10.24 -11.02 24.98
CA LYS A 229 9.00 -11.30 25.71
C LYS A 229 7.74 -11.29 24.83
N PHE A 230 7.86 -10.83 23.58
CA PHE A 230 6.76 -10.74 22.62
C PHE A 230 6.82 -11.85 21.56
N CYS A 231 7.84 -12.72 21.59
CA CYS A 231 7.98 -13.78 20.60
C CYS A 231 7.09 -14.98 20.98
N ALA A 232 6.00 -15.19 20.24
CA ALA A 232 5.12 -16.34 20.43
C ALA A 232 5.73 -17.64 19.88
N GLN A 233 6.40 -17.56 18.73
CA GLN A 233 7.01 -18.70 18.07
C GLN A 233 8.10 -18.30 17.07
N ILE A 234 9.00 -19.23 16.80
CA ILE A 234 10.02 -19.13 15.76
C ILE A 234 9.78 -20.23 14.72
N LEU A 235 9.66 -19.82 13.47
CA LEU A 235 9.53 -20.66 12.31
C LEU A 235 10.78 -20.51 11.44
N VAL A 236 11.49 -21.62 11.24
CA VAL A 236 12.62 -21.67 10.29
C VAL A 236 12.13 -22.27 8.98
N LEU A 237 12.22 -21.48 7.91
CA LEU A 237 11.94 -21.93 6.55
C LEU A 237 13.23 -22.48 5.96
N TRP A 238 13.28 -23.79 5.80
CA TRP A 238 14.47 -24.49 5.37
C TRP A 238 14.50 -24.63 3.85
N ASN A 239 15.20 -23.70 3.21
CA ASN A 239 15.42 -23.61 1.76
C ASN A 239 16.87 -23.96 1.39
N CYS A 240 17.53 -24.79 2.17
CA CYS A 240 18.84 -25.34 1.84
C CYS A 240 18.69 -26.64 1.03
N GLU A 241 19.59 -26.92 0.10
CA GLU A 241 19.61 -28.19 -0.65
C GLU A 241 19.76 -29.41 0.27
N LYS A 242 20.58 -29.29 1.32
CA LYS A 242 20.78 -30.35 2.31
C LYS A 242 19.58 -30.45 3.25
N PRO A 243 19.23 -31.64 3.77
CA PRO A 243 18.13 -31.78 4.71
C PRO A 243 18.37 -31.02 6.02
N PRO A 244 17.31 -30.57 6.72
CA PRO A 244 17.45 -29.91 8.00
C PRO A 244 18.11 -30.86 9.02
N PRO A 245 19.01 -30.35 9.88
CA PRO A 245 19.64 -31.20 10.87
C PRO A 245 18.62 -31.69 11.92
N PRO A 246 18.92 -32.82 12.58
CA PRO A 246 18.07 -33.35 13.64
C PRO A 246 17.87 -32.35 14.78
N ARG A 247 16.74 -32.48 15.49
CA ARG A 247 16.29 -31.55 16.54
C ARG A 247 17.33 -31.27 17.63
N ASN A 248 18.19 -32.24 17.95
CA ASN A 248 19.26 -32.11 18.94
C ASN A 248 20.39 -31.14 18.55
N LYS A 249 20.53 -30.81 17.26
CA LYS A 249 21.50 -29.82 16.78
C LYS A 249 20.95 -28.40 16.79
N TRP A 250 19.66 -28.21 17.04
CA TRP A 250 19.04 -26.90 17.16
C TRP A 250 19.23 -26.33 18.57
N PRO A 251 19.19 -25.00 18.74
CA PRO A 251 19.42 -24.40 20.04
C PRO A 251 18.30 -24.75 21.02
N SER A 252 18.66 -25.00 22.28
CA SER A 252 17.69 -25.25 23.34
C SER A 252 17.03 -23.94 23.75
N ILE A 253 15.77 -23.76 23.36
CA ILE A 253 14.96 -22.58 23.64
C ILE A 253 13.60 -22.98 24.21
N THR A 254 13.02 -22.10 25.04
CA THR A 254 11.69 -22.28 25.64
C THR A 254 10.57 -21.89 24.69
N THR A 255 10.84 -20.95 23.78
CA THR A 255 9.87 -20.48 22.78
C THR A 255 9.54 -21.60 21.78
N PRO A 256 8.25 -21.80 21.42
CA PRO A 256 7.84 -22.73 20.38
C PRO A 256 8.67 -22.56 19.10
N PHE A 257 9.24 -23.68 18.63
CA PHE A 257 10.18 -23.72 17.52
C PHE A 257 9.77 -24.79 16.52
N SER A 258 9.66 -24.41 15.24
CA SER A 258 9.36 -25.33 14.16
C SER A 258 10.24 -25.09 12.94
N VAL A 259 10.53 -26.16 12.21
CA VAL A 259 11.27 -26.11 10.94
C VAL A 259 10.32 -26.63 9.87
N ILE A 260 10.08 -25.82 8.84
CA ILE A 260 9.28 -26.21 7.68
C ILE A 260 10.21 -26.28 6.48
N GLU A 261 10.29 -27.46 5.86
CA GLU A 261 10.93 -27.60 4.56
C GLU A 261 9.94 -27.26 3.46
N GLY A 262 10.27 -26.26 2.64
CA GLY A 262 9.42 -25.81 1.54
C GLY A 262 9.33 -26.87 0.43
N LYS A 263 8.13 -27.09 -0.11
CA LYS A 263 7.94 -27.97 -1.30
C LYS A 263 8.75 -27.49 -2.51
N ARG A 264 8.95 -26.18 -2.63
CA ARG A 264 9.80 -25.53 -3.63
C ARG A 264 10.74 -24.60 -2.88
N LYS A 265 12.05 -24.76 -3.08
CA LYS A 265 13.10 -23.98 -2.41
C LYS A 265 13.32 -22.66 -3.17
N THR A 266 12.31 -21.78 -3.16
CA THR A 266 12.36 -20.48 -3.85
C THR A 266 12.46 -19.32 -2.86
N MET A 267 12.94 -18.17 -3.32
CA MET A 267 13.06 -16.97 -2.47
C MET A 267 11.70 -16.41 -2.07
N SER A 268 10.73 -16.39 -2.98
CA SER A 268 9.37 -15.93 -2.67
C SER A 268 8.62 -16.81 -1.68
N GLY A 269 9.04 -18.08 -1.53
CA GLY A 269 8.43 -19.05 -0.64
C GLY A 269 8.37 -18.59 0.82
N ARG A 270 9.21 -17.63 1.23
CA ARG A 270 9.19 -17.04 2.57
C ARG A 270 7.89 -16.30 2.92
N PHE A 271 7.13 -15.88 1.91
CA PHE A 271 5.87 -15.15 2.04
C PHE A 271 4.64 -16.02 1.82
N PHE A 272 4.81 -17.35 1.73
CA PHE A 272 3.67 -18.25 1.66
C PHE A 272 2.88 -18.21 2.99
N PRO A 273 1.53 -18.14 2.97
CA PRO A 273 0.71 -18.01 4.17
C PRO A 273 0.65 -19.34 4.94
N HIS A 274 1.73 -19.67 5.64
CA HIS A 274 1.82 -20.88 6.44
C HIS A 274 0.79 -20.88 7.57
N TYR A 275 0.02 -21.97 7.70
CA TYR A 275 -1.01 -22.12 8.74
C TYR A 275 -0.46 -21.97 10.17
N ALA A 276 0.84 -22.21 10.36
CA ALA A 276 1.53 -22.06 11.63
C ALA A 276 1.60 -20.59 12.09
N ILE A 277 1.58 -19.62 11.17
CA ILE A 277 1.65 -18.19 11.49
C ILE A 277 0.25 -17.71 11.94
N LYS A 278 0.08 -17.59 13.26
CA LYS A 278 -1.20 -17.18 13.89
C LYS A 278 -1.23 -15.74 14.37
N THR A 279 -0.08 -15.14 14.63
CA THR A 279 0.06 -13.76 15.08
C THR A 279 -0.16 -12.78 13.93
N ASP A 280 -0.59 -11.56 14.26
CA ASP A 280 -0.79 -10.52 13.25
C ASP A 280 0.55 -10.01 12.71
N ALA A 281 1.54 -9.92 13.60
CA ALA A 281 2.89 -9.47 13.29
C ALA A 281 3.81 -10.63 12.85
N VAL A 282 4.47 -10.46 11.72
CA VAL A 282 5.54 -11.35 11.25
C VAL A 282 6.87 -10.61 11.29
N LEU A 283 7.82 -11.12 12.07
CA LEU A 283 9.21 -10.69 12.00
C LEU A 283 9.93 -11.55 10.98
N SER A 284 10.20 -11.01 9.79
CA SER A 284 10.94 -11.73 8.76
C SER A 284 12.43 -11.44 8.84
N LEU A 285 13.23 -12.50 8.77
CA LEU A 285 14.66 -12.48 9.03
C LEU A 285 15.43 -13.33 8.03
N ASP A 286 16.56 -12.81 7.56
CA ASP A 286 17.57 -13.60 6.86
C ASP A 286 18.47 -14.32 7.88
N GLU A 287 18.99 -15.50 7.54
CA GLU A 287 19.82 -16.32 8.43
C GLU A 287 21.10 -15.64 8.95
N ASP A 288 21.59 -14.61 8.25
CA ASP A 288 22.78 -13.83 8.59
C ASP A 288 22.45 -12.51 9.31
N SER A 289 21.17 -12.26 9.61
CA SER A 289 20.75 -11.08 10.35
C SER A 289 21.33 -11.06 11.75
N VAL A 290 21.93 -9.94 12.14
CA VAL A 290 22.51 -9.72 13.46
C VAL A 290 21.66 -8.70 14.21
N LEU A 291 20.76 -9.19 15.06
CA LEU A 291 19.87 -8.36 15.89
C LEU A 291 19.95 -8.78 17.35
N SER A 292 19.93 -7.79 18.25
CA SER A 292 19.77 -8.00 19.69
C SER A 292 18.30 -8.07 20.09
N THR A 293 18.02 -8.68 21.26
CA THR A 293 16.65 -8.75 21.81
C THR A 293 16.02 -7.36 22.00
N ASN A 294 16.82 -6.37 22.41
CA ASN A 294 16.33 -4.99 22.57
C ASN A 294 15.92 -4.33 21.25
N GLU A 295 16.67 -4.58 20.17
CA GLU A 295 16.30 -4.10 18.83
C GLU A 295 14.98 -4.73 18.39
N VAL A 296 14.86 -6.06 18.54
CA VAL A 296 13.62 -6.81 18.22
C VAL A 296 12.43 -6.26 19.00
N ASP A 297 12.55 -6.11 20.32
CA ASP A 297 11.48 -5.60 21.19
C ASP A 297 11.10 -4.17 20.82
N PHE A 298 12.07 -3.29 20.56
CA PHE A 298 11.80 -1.91 20.18
C PHE A 298 11.08 -1.84 18.82
N ALA A 299 11.58 -2.56 17.81
CA ALA A 299 10.99 -2.57 16.48
C ALA A 299 9.56 -3.14 16.50
N PHE A 300 9.28 -4.14 17.34
CA PHE A 300 7.93 -4.67 17.53
C PHE A 300 6.97 -3.62 18.10
N ILE A 301 7.38 -2.90 19.16
CA ILE A 301 6.57 -1.81 19.74
C ILE A 301 6.30 -0.70 18.70
N VAL A 302 7.29 -0.36 17.89
CA VAL A 302 7.10 0.59 16.79
C VAL A 302 6.10 0.04 15.78
N TRP A 303 6.21 -1.23 15.39
CA TRP A 303 5.26 -1.87 14.46
C TRP A 303 3.84 -1.88 15.00
N GLN A 304 3.62 -2.07 16.30
CA GLN A 304 2.27 -2.00 16.89
C GLN A 304 1.59 -0.63 16.70
N SER A 305 2.39 0.44 16.55
CA SER A 305 1.88 1.79 16.25
C SER A 305 1.59 2.01 14.76
N PHE A 306 2.13 1.14 13.89
CA PHE A 306 2.03 1.22 12.43
C PHE A 306 1.80 -0.17 11.79
N PRO A 307 0.73 -0.88 12.19
CA PRO A 307 0.55 -2.30 11.87
C PRO A 307 0.35 -2.59 10.38
N ASP A 308 -0.06 -1.59 9.61
CA ASP A 308 -0.24 -1.62 8.16
C ASP A 308 1.06 -1.40 7.38
N ARG A 309 2.17 -1.07 8.03
CA ARG A 309 3.43 -0.72 7.36
C ARG A 309 4.54 -1.72 7.65
N ILE A 310 5.53 -1.73 6.77
CA ILE A 310 6.80 -2.41 7.04
C ILE A 310 7.59 -1.57 8.03
N VAL A 311 8.04 -2.17 9.13
CA VAL A 311 8.90 -1.55 10.13
C VAL A 311 10.19 -2.35 10.27
N GLY A 312 11.36 -1.75 10.03
CA GLY A 312 12.60 -2.51 10.06
C GLY A 312 13.88 -1.69 9.89
N TYR A 313 14.98 -2.39 9.61
CA TYR A 313 16.32 -1.81 9.72
C TYR A 313 16.98 -1.45 8.38
N PRO A 314 17.11 -2.39 7.41
CA PRO A 314 17.89 -2.12 6.21
C PRO A 314 17.08 -1.26 5.24
N ALA A 315 17.34 0.05 5.27
CA ALA A 315 16.67 1.00 4.40
C ALA A 315 17.35 1.09 3.02
N ARG A 316 16.55 1.18 1.97
CA ARG A 316 16.96 1.37 0.57
C ARG A 316 16.06 2.40 -0.10
N SER A 317 16.46 2.88 -1.27
CA SER A 317 15.69 3.88 -1.99
C SER A 317 15.59 3.57 -3.48
N HIS A 318 14.64 4.23 -4.13
CA HIS A 318 14.52 4.31 -5.58
C HIS A 318 14.81 5.74 -6.03
N TYR A 319 15.06 5.92 -7.33
CA TYR A 319 15.20 7.24 -7.95
C TYR A 319 14.80 7.16 -9.42
N TRP A 320 14.38 8.28 -10.00
CA TRP A 320 14.18 8.37 -11.45
C TRP A 320 15.50 8.73 -12.13
N ASP A 321 15.96 7.88 -13.06
CA ASP A 321 17.11 8.20 -13.92
C ASP A 321 16.61 8.87 -15.19
N SER A 322 16.59 10.20 -15.20
CA SER A 322 16.14 11.00 -16.35
C SER A 322 16.94 10.72 -17.63
N GLY A 323 18.23 10.37 -17.49
CA GLY A 323 19.09 10.07 -18.64
C GLY A 323 18.76 8.75 -19.32
N LYS A 324 18.20 7.79 -18.57
CA LYS A 324 17.80 6.47 -19.08
C LYS A 324 16.29 6.27 -19.19
N GLY A 325 15.49 7.23 -18.74
CA GLY A 325 14.02 7.16 -18.73
C GLY A 325 13.49 5.95 -17.94
N ARG A 326 14.15 5.60 -16.82
CA ARG A 326 13.81 4.40 -16.04
C ARG A 326 14.03 4.59 -14.54
N TRP A 327 13.34 3.79 -13.74
CA TRP A 327 13.54 3.77 -12.29
C TRP A 327 14.84 3.03 -11.93
N GLY A 328 15.58 3.58 -10.98
CA GLY A 328 16.83 3.03 -10.45
C GLY A 328 16.68 2.62 -8.99
N TYR A 329 17.38 1.55 -8.62
CA TYR A 329 17.54 1.10 -7.23
C TYR A 329 18.86 1.65 -6.66
N THR A 330 18.85 2.13 -5.41
CA THR A 330 20.06 2.61 -4.73
C THR A 330 20.19 2.07 -3.32
N SER A 331 21.41 1.68 -2.98
CA SER A 331 21.84 1.33 -1.62
C SER A 331 22.59 2.46 -0.91
N LYS A 332 22.68 3.64 -1.53
CA LYS A 332 23.34 4.81 -0.93
C LYS A 332 22.64 5.16 0.38
N TRP A 333 23.47 5.43 1.39
CA TRP A 333 23.00 5.82 2.72
C TRP A 333 22.63 7.30 2.73
N THR A 334 21.41 7.58 2.31
CA THR A 334 20.80 8.91 2.36
C THR A 334 19.86 9.05 3.56
N ASN A 335 19.48 10.29 3.88
CA ASN A 335 18.46 10.56 4.91
C ASN A 335 17.04 10.22 4.42
N GLU A 336 16.89 10.02 3.12
CA GLU A 336 15.65 9.62 2.46
C GLU A 336 15.73 8.15 2.04
N TYR A 337 14.64 7.43 2.23
CA TYR A 337 14.47 6.04 1.83
C TYR A 337 13.04 5.80 1.37
N SER A 338 12.81 4.74 0.60
CA SER A 338 11.47 4.36 0.14
C SER A 338 11.15 2.90 0.36
N MET A 339 12.12 2.12 0.86
CA MET A 339 12.00 0.69 1.10
C MET A 339 12.69 0.33 2.40
N VAL A 340 12.14 -0.67 3.08
CA VAL A 340 12.80 -1.39 4.18
C VAL A 340 12.83 -2.87 3.79
N LEU A 341 14.02 -3.45 3.70
CA LEU A 341 14.18 -4.82 3.22
C LEU A 341 13.63 -5.82 4.23
N THR A 342 12.91 -6.83 3.73
CA THR A 342 12.23 -7.85 4.53
C THR A 342 13.17 -8.85 5.19
N GLY A 343 14.47 -8.78 4.90
CA GLY A 343 15.51 -9.56 5.58
C GLY A 343 15.68 -9.21 7.05
N ALA A 344 15.18 -8.06 7.50
CA ALA A 344 15.06 -7.73 8.92
C ALA A 344 13.95 -6.69 9.12
N ALA A 345 12.69 -7.15 9.10
CA ALA A 345 11.54 -6.26 9.23
C ALA A 345 10.29 -6.97 9.79
N PHE A 346 9.48 -6.19 10.49
CA PHE A 346 8.11 -6.49 10.88
C PHE A 346 7.12 -6.02 9.81
N TYR A 347 6.10 -6.83 9.54
CA TYR A 347 4.92 -6.46 8.75
C TYR A 347 3.75 -7.38 9.10
N HIS A 348 2.55 -7.03 8.65
CA HIS A 348 1.35 -7.82 8.93
C HIS A 348 1.29 -9.13 8.11
N ARG A 349 0.87 -10.25 8.72
CA ARG A 349 0.72 -11.55 8.04
C ARG A 349 -0.21 -11.53 6.84
N TYR A 350 -1.16 -10.58 6.79
CA TYR A 350 -2.08 -10.41 5.66
C TYR A 350 -1.33 -10.22 4.34
N TYR A 351 -0.14 -9.61 4.39
CA TYR A 351 0.68 -9.41 3.20
C TYR A 351 1.28 -10.71 2.64
N HIS A 352 1.39 -11.80 3.41
CA HIS A 352 1.69 -13.13 2.86
C HIS A 352 0.55 -13.63 1.95
N HIS A 353 -0.69 -13.42 2.39
CA HIS A 353 -1.87 -13.81 1.63
C HIS A 353 -1.98 -12.99 0.33
N LEU A 354 -1.83 -11.66 0.41
CA LEU A 354 -1.80 -10.82 -0.79
C LEU A 354 -0.64 -11.18 -1.73
N TYR A 355 0.58 -11.34 -1.20
CA TYR A 355 1.73 -11.66 -2.02
C TYR A 355 1.54 -12.98 -2.80
N THR A 356 0.88 -13.96 -2.18
CA THR A 356 0.66 -15.28 -2.78
C THR A 356 -0.52 -15.32 -3.75
N TYR A 357 -1.63 -14.64 -3.43
CA TYR A 357 -2.89 -14.81 -4.15
C TYR A 357 -3.31 -13.61 -5.02
N TYR A 358 -2.79 -12.42 -4.75
CA TYR A 358 -3.09 -11.22 -5.54
C TYR A 358 -2.07 -10.98 -6.66
N LEU A 359 -0.78 -11.23 -6.40
CA LEU A 359 0.27 -11.01 -7.39
C LEU A 359 0.21 -12.07 -8.50
N PRO A 360 0.48 -11.70 -9.77
CA PRO A 360 0.41 -12.62 -10.89
C PRO A 360 1.58 -13.61 -10.84
N ALA A 361 1.32 -14.83 -11.30
CA ALA A 361 2.33 -15.89 -11.36
C ALA A 361 3.58 -15.48 -12.18
N SER A 362 3.45 -14.58 -13.16
CA SER A 362 4.57 -14.08 -13.95
C SER A 362 5.58 -13.27 -13.12
N LEU A 363 5.11 -12.40 -12.22
CA LEU A 363 6.00 -11.64 -11.33
C LEU A 363 6.65 -12.55 -10.28
N LEU A 364 5.88 -13.48 -9.72
CA LEU A 364 6.39 -14.46 -8.76
C LEU A 364 7.45 -15.37 -9.40
N SER A 365 7.21 -15.84 -10.62
CA SER A 365 8.17 -16.63 -11.40
C SER A 365 9.44 -15.84 -11.72
N MET A 366 9.34 -14.54 -12.02
CA MET A 366 10.50 -13.68 -12.25
C MET A 366 11.38 -13.59 -10.99
N VAL A 367 10.77 -13.32 -9.84
CA VAL A 367 11.47 -13.27 -8.54
C VAL A 367 12.15 -14.60 -8.23
N ASP A 368 11.47 -15.72 -8.48
CA ASP A 368 12.00 -17.05 -8.20
C ASP A 368 13.14 -17.43 -9.14
N GLN A 369 13.06 -17.09 -10.42
CA GLN A 369 14.12 -17.34 -11.40
C GLN A 369 15.37 -16.51 -11.12
N LEU A 370 15.20 -15.25 -10.69
CA LEU A 370 16.30 -14.37 -10.33
C LEU A 370 16.86 -14.67 -8.93
N ALA A 371 16.10 -15.39 -8.09
CA ALA A 371 16.39 -15.56 -6.67
C ALA A 371 16.70 -14.22 -5.97
N ASN A 372 15.94 -13.18 -6.31
CA ASN A 372 16.17 -11.79 -5.91
C ASN A 372 14.86 -10.98 -6.02
N CYS A 373 14.85 -9.78 -5.45
CA CYS A 373 13.76 -8.79 -5.57
C CYS A 373 12.45 -9.12 -4.87
N GLU A 374 12.37 -10.21 -4.09
CA GLU A 374 11.18 -10.55 -3.30
C GLU A 374 10.88 -9.47 -2.24
N ASP A 375 11.93 -8.88 -1.67
CA ASP A 375 11.89 -7.77 -0.72
C ASP A 375 11.36 -6.48 -1.37
N ILE A 376 11.83 -6.17 -2.59
CA ILE A 376 11.37 -5.02 -3.39
C ILE A 376 9.90 -5.23 -3.77
N LEU A 377 9.52 -6.42 -4.23
CA LEU A 377 8.14 -6.72 -4.61
C LEU A 377 7.18 -6.59 -3.42
N MET A 378 7.60 -7.04 -2.23
CA MET A 378 6.82 -6.86 -1.00
C MET A 378 6.65 -5.36 -0.64
N ASN A 379 7.71 -4.55 -0.78
CA ASN A 379 7.60 -3.10 -0.56
C ASN A 379 6.67 -2.42 -1.58
N PHE A 380 6.74 -2.83 -2.86
CA PHE A 380 5.82 -2.36 -3.91
C PHE A 380 4.37 -2.70 -3.56
N LEU A 381 4.11 -3.95 -3.18
CA LEU A 381 2.78 -4.43 -2.82
C LEU A 381 2.22 -3.65 -1.63
N ILE A 382 2.97 -3.56 -0.52
CA ILE A 382 2.49 -2.88 0.69
C ILE A 382 2.28 -1.39 0.43
N SER A 383 3.19 -0.72 -0.28
CA SER A 383 3.05 0.72 -0.60
C SER A 383 1.88 0.97 -1.57
N ALA A 384 1.62 0.05 -2.51
CA ALA A 384 0.48 0.15 -3.41
C ALA A 384 -0.86 0.04 -2.68
N VAL A 385 -0.93 -0.85 -1.68
CA VAL A 385 -2.10 -1.11 -0.83
C VAL A 385 -2.34 0.07 0.11
N THR A 386 -1.34 0.46 0.91
CA THR A 386 -1.54 1.43 1.99
C THR A 386 -1.41 2.88 1.54
N LYS A 387 -0.74 3.13 0.41
CA LYS A 387 -0.33 4.47 -0.02
C LYS A 387 0.55 5.18 1.02
N LEU A 388 1.31 4.43 1.80
CA LEU A 388 2.19 4.95 2.85
C LEU A 388 3.61 4.41 2.73
N PRO A 389 4.65 5.21 3.06
CA PRO A 389 6.03 4.75 3.08
C PRO A 389 6.32 3.87 4.31
N PRO A 390 7.35 2.99 4.23
CA PRO A 390 7.76 2.16 5.36
C PRO A 390 8.40 2.98 6.50
N VAL A 391 8.55 2.37 7.68
CA VAL A 391 9.13 3.00 8.88
C VAL A 391 10.50 2.40 9.17
N LYS A 392 11.51 3.27 9.30
CA LYS A 392 12.86 2.88 9.68
C LYS A 392 13.06 2.98 11.19
N VAL A 393 13.70 1.98 11.78
CA VAL A 393 14.12 1.99 13.18
C VAL A 393 15.64 2.05 13.33
N THR A 394 16.11 2.39 14.53
CA THR A 394 17.54 2.34 14.88
C THR A 394 18.12 0.96 14.65
N GLN A 395 19.32 0.92 14.07
CA GLN A 395 20.14 -0.29 14.00
C GLN A 395 21.50 -0.04 14.64
N LYS A 396 22.06 -1.04 15.32
CA LYS A 396 23.45 -1.02 15.80
C LYS A 396 24.44 -0.70 14.67
N LYS A 397 25.49 0.05 15.01
CA LYS A 397 26.55 0.46 14.08
C LYS A 397 27.31 -0.75 13.49
N GLN A 398 27.42 -1.85 14.22
CA GLN A 398 28.13 -3.07 13.81
C GLN A 398 27.56 -3.73 12.55
N TYR A 399 26.26 -3.56 12.27
CA TYR A 399 25.66 -4.02 11.01
C TYR A 399 26.24 -3.26 9.80
N LYS A 400 26.53 -1.95 9.94
CA LYS A 400 27.23 -1.19 8.90
C LYS A 400 28.64 -1.74 8.67
N GLU A 401 29.36 -2.06 9.73
CA GLU A 401 30.74 -2.56 9.64
C GLU A 401 30.80 -3.98 9.08
N THR A 402 29.86 -4.86 9.46
CA THR A 402 29.78 -6.24 8.95
C THR A 402 29.43 -6.26 7.46
N MET A 403 28.52 -5.40 7.01
CA MET A 403 28.21 -5.22 5.57
C MET A 403 29.39 -4.63 4.78
N MET A 404 30.20 -3.77 5.41
CA MET A 404 31.40 -3.20 4.77
C MET A 404 32.61 -4.14 4.81
N GLN A 405 32.73 -5.03 5.80
CA GLN A 405 33.81 -6.01 5.95
C GLN A 405 33.56 -7.34 5.21
N GLN A 406 32.32 -7.64 4.81
CA GLN A 406 32.00 -8.81 3.98
C GLN A 406 32.53 -8.73 2.53
N GLY A 407 33.42 -7.78 2.21
CA GLY A 407 34.12 -7.71 0.93
C GLY A 407 35.12 -8.84 0.65
N SER A 408 35.29 -9.84 1.54
CA SER A 408 36.27 -10.93 1.36
C SER A 408 35.69 -12.35 1.29
N LYS A 409 34.36 -12.52 1.33
CA LYS A 409 33.68 -13.78 0.98
C LYS A 409 32.60 -13.44 -0.03
N ALA A 410 32.47 -14.21 -1.11
CA ALA A 410 31.49 -14.01 -2.18
C ALA A 410 30.06 -13.93 -1.63
N SER A 411 29.68 -12.75 -1.19
CA SER A 411 28.36 -12.37 -0.71
C SER A 411 27.51 -12.12 -1.94
N ARG A 412 26.31 -12.71 -2.01
CA ARG A 412 25.39 -12.52 -3.15
C ARG A 412 25.08 -11.04 -3.41
N TRP A 413 25.24 -10.19 -2.39
CA TRP A 413 25.01 -8.76 -2.45
C TRP A 413 26.18 -7.96 -3.08
N ALA A 414 27.36 -8.56 -3.21
CA ALA A 414 28.55 -7.94 -3.81
C ALA A 414 28.67 -8.19 -5.33
N ASP A 415 27.80 -9.03 -5.89
CA ASP A 415 27.74 -9.31 -7.32
C ASP A 415 27.22 -8.08 -8.11
N PRO A 416 27.95 -7.56 -9.11
CA PRO A 416 27.46 -6.49 -9.98
C PRO A 416 26.11 -6.82 -10.64
N ASP A 417 25.85 -8.08 -10.97
CA ASP A 417 24.60 -8.52 -11.57
C ASP A 417 23.43 -8.39 -10.60
N HIS A 418 23.66 -8.56 -9.30
CA HIS A 418 22.62 -8.42 -8.28
C HIS A 418 22.01 -7.00 -8.26
N PHE A 419 22.82 -5.95 -8.43
CA PHE A 419 22.31 -4.58 -8.53
C PHE A 419 21.60 -4.32 -9.85
N ALA A 420 22.10 -4.87 -10.96
CA ALA A 420 21.48 -4.74 -12.27
C ALA A 420 20.10 -5.44 -12.31
N GLN A 421 20.00 -6.63 -11.72
CA GLN A 421 18.76 -7.38 -11.57
C GLN A 421 17.72 -6.59 -10.77
N ARG A 422 18.10 -6.02 -9.61
CA ARG A 422 17.17 -5.21 -8.79
C ARG A 422 16.61 -3.99 -9.54
N GLN A 423 17.43 -3.34 -10.36
CA GLN A 423 16.96 -2.26 -11.26
C GLN A 423 15.96 -2.79 -12.29
N SER A 424 16.23 -3.96 -12.88
CA SER A 424 15.31 -4.61 -13.84
C SER A 424 13.96 -4.95 -13.19
N CYS A 425 13.99 -5.60 -12.02
CA CYS A 425 12.81 -5.94 -11.24
C CYS A 425 11.94 -4.71 -10.97
N MET A 426 12.54 -3.61 -10.52
CA MET A 426 11.82 -2.38 -10.19
C MET A 426 11.02 -1.84 -11.37
N ASN A 427 11.60 -1.84 -12.58
CA ASN A 427 10.92 -1.40 -13.78
C ASN A 427 9.81 -2.38 -14.22
N SER A 428 10.05 -3.68 -14.11
CA SER A 428 9.04 -4.71 -14.39
C SER A 428 7.83 -4.59 -13.45
N PHE A 429 8.07 -4.37 -12.14
CA PHE A 429 7.01 -4.17 -11.15
C PHE A 429 6.23 -2.90 -11.43
N THR A 430 6.93 -1.78 -11.68
CA THR A 430 6.29 -0.49 -12.03
C THR A 430 5.36 -0.63 -13.23
N ARG A 431 5.78 -1.35 -14.28
CA ARG A 431 4.94 -1.60 -15.46
C ARG A 431 3.69 -2.40 -15.12
N TRP A 432 3.80 -3.42 -14.27
CA TRP A 432 2.65 -4.23 -13.88
C TRP A 432 1.67 -3.47 -12.99
N PHE A 433 2.17 -2.73 -11.98
CA PHE A 433 1.33 -1.89 -11.14
C PHE A 433 0.74 -0.70 -11.91
N GLY A 434 1.36 -0.28 -13.03
CA GLY A 434 0.97 0.86 -13.85
C GLY A 434 1.44 2.22 -13.33
N PHE A 435 2.13 2.24 -12.19
CA PHE A 435 2.70 3.44 -11.57
C PHE A 435 3.83 3.03 -10.62
N MET A 436 4.61 3.99 -10.11
CA MET A 436 5.59 3.77 -9.04
C MET A 436 4.90 3.83 -7.68
N PRO A 437 4.72 2.72 -6.95
CA PRO A 437 3.99 2.73 -5.68
C PRO A 437 4.86 3.14 -4.49
N LEU A 438 6.17 3.07 -4.61
CA LEU A 438 7.09 3.38 -3.52
C LEU A 438 7.03 4.87 -3.19
N LEU A 439 6.90 5.19 -1.92
CA LEU A 439 6.91 6.56 -1.41
C LEU A 439 8.15 6.81 -0.58
N HIS A 440 8.72 8.00 -0.72
CA HIS A 440 9.85 8.41 0.10
C HIS A 440 9.43 8.77 1.52
N SER A 441 10.35 8.55 2.46
CA SER A 441 10.25 8.94 3.86
C SER A 441 11.63 9.31 4.38
N GLN A 442 11.63 10.23 5.34
CA GLN A 442 12.79 10.58 6.16
C GLN A 442 12.58 10.20 7.63
N LEU A 443 11.44 9.60 7.97
CA LEU A 443 11.10 9.22 9.33
C LEU A 443 12.00 8.12 9.84
N ARG A 444 12.62 8.35 10.99
CA ARG A 444 13.33 7.34 11.74
C ARG A 444 12.89 7.39 13.19
N LEU A 445 12.55 6.24 13.75
CA LEU A 445 12.19 6.13 15.15
C LEU A 445 13.33 5.53 15.94
N ASP A 446 13.73 6.24 16.98
CA ASP A 446 14.77 5.84 17.91
C ASP A 446 14.18 5.65 19.32
N PRO A 447 14.77 4.77 20.14
CA PRO A 447 14.42 4.66 21.55
C PRO A 447 14.49 6.01 22.28
N VAL A 448 13.65 6.19 23.30
CA VAL A 448 13.74 7.34 24.19
C VAL A 448 15.12 7.38 24.86
N LEU A 449 15.76 8.55 24.87
CA LEU A 449 17.14 8.80 25.32
C LEU A 449 18.24 8.16 24.44
N PHE A 450 17.92 7.82 23.20
CA PHE A 450 18.91 7.30 22.25
C PHE A 450 19.99 8.34 21.97
N LYS A 451 21.25 7.98 22.22
CA LYS A 451 22.45 8.83 22.15
C LYS A 451 22.49 10.03 23.10
N ASP A 452 21.50 10.19 23.97
CA ASP A 452 21.54 11.22 25.00
C ASP A 452 22.65 10.95 26.02
N GLN A 453 23.28 12.02 26.51
CA GLN A 453 24.35 12.00 27.52
C GLN A 453 23.77 11.73 28.92
N VAL A 454 23.14 10.57 29.09
CA VAL A 454 22.56 10.12 30.36
C VAL A 454 23.08 8.73 30.69
N SER A 455 23.08 8.39 31.98
CA SER A 455 23.46 7.05 32.45
C SER A 455 22.71 5.96 31.68
N ILE A 456 23.43 4.93 31.25
CA ILE A 456 22.85 3.78 30.53
C ILE A 456 21.74 3.09 31.35
N LEU A 457 21.78 3.21 32.69
CA LEU A 457 20.76 2.67 33.57
C LEU A 457 19.39 3.35 33.39
N ARG A 458 19.36 4.60 32.92
CA ARG A 458 18.13 5.34 32.61
C ARG A 458 17.54 4.97 31.25
N LYS A 459 18.30 4.31 30.39
CA LYS A 459 17.86 3.91 29.05
C LYS A 459 17.13 2.56 29.14
N LYS A 460 15.94 2.48 28.52
CA LYS A 460 15.14 1.24 28.48
C LYS A 460 15.81 0.15 27.63
N TYR A 461 16.31 0.53 26.45
CA TYR A 461 16.92 -0.37 25.48
C TYR A 461 18.45 -0.21 25.43
N ARG A 462 19.10 -0.54 26.55
CA ARG A 462 20.52 -0.26 26.82
C ARG A 462 21.48 -0.80 25.78
N ASP A 463 21.20 -2.01 25.29
CA ASP A 463 22.14 -2.70 24.41
C ASP A 463 22.11 -2.17 22.98
N ILE A 464 21.12 -1.37 22.58
CA ILE A 464 21.04 -0.81 21.20
C ILE A 464 22.22 0.14 20.92
N GLU A 465 22.72 0.82 21.96
CA GLU A 465 23.85 1.74 21.85
C GLU A 465 25.21 1.08 22.12
N ARG A 466 25.22 -0.12 22.71
CA ARG A 466 26.47 -0.84 22.99
C ARG A 466 27.09 -1.27 21.66
N LEU A 467 28.26 -0.68 21.38
CA LEU A 467 29.13 -0.97 20.23
C LEU A 467 29.52 -2.46 20.19
#